data_AF-A0A2T2T5I1-F1
#
_entry.id   AF-A0A2T2T5I1-F1
#
_cell.length_a   1.000
_cell.length_b   1.000
_cell.length_c   1.000
_cell.angle_alpha   90.00
_cell.angle_beta   90.00
_cell.angle_gamma   90.00
#
_symmetry.space_group_name_H-M   'P 1'
#
loop_
_entity.id
_entity.type
_entity.pdbx_description
1 polymer ?
#
loop_
_entity_poly.entity_id
_entity_poly.type
_entity_poly.pdbx_seq_one_letter_code
_entity_poly.pdbx_strand_id
1 'polypeptide(L)'
;MPSPLAEALAERLLGRFPPDRAYDRAALEAAASKESAPALPRTVRHFIERMMVRRVDIERDRLRVLRQPWLDHEHPDVRHAEERLLAAVRQHVRIPAEAWERVLRHACERVAAYLVRPVPALEDFVFGEGFDEGAPRQQGDADPSDADPSDAIPADVVQRRLGYFAAYSYLRKATSAYVEQHDVHSFQREHLMTLLRRVDERMCADYDTEGWLRLLQPLFALARTAYPDHDGIPVDVLESFFEEKKADQPLRRLHTARSEHDLAVVSPAALQEILNAAPAPASPAEEEPPPEAEPSPEAEPPSEAEPVSEAEPAPEAEPAPEAEPAPEEEEEEAVPLWKQFQHASGAAGEPTTQASPSSANDADDGSSASARPRWQQFNGSRPEERADASSEPAPSEPASSERATDDEPPDAAPPLRPLEEEVLGHAADNRSLFVRELFDDSRDAYERVLHRLRDAENWSAATQIIARDVFRAHGVNIYSDAARSFTNAVEARFR
;
A
#
# COMPACT_ATOMS: atom_id res chain seq x y z
N MET A 1 3.16 -26.61 -0.11
CA MET A 1 4.54 -26.84 -0.59
C MET A 1 5.29 -25.52 -0.53
N PRO A 2 6.52 -25.48 0.01
CA PRO A 2 7.31 -24.25 0.01
C PRO A 2 7.56 -23.78 -1.43
N SER A 3 7.53 -22.45 -1.63
CA SER A 3 7.85 -21.86 -2.93
C SER A 3 9.32 -22.15 -3.27
N PRO A 4 9.67 -22.61 -4.49
CA PRO A 4 11.06 -22.81 -4.90
C PRO A 4 11.94 -21.56 -4.72
N LEU A 5 11.33 -20.38 -4.88
CA LEU A 5 11.98 -19.08 -4.63
C LEU A 5 12.35 -18.91 -3.15
N ALA A 6 11.46 -19.28 -2.23
CA ALA A 6 11.70 -19.17 -0.80
C ALA A 6 12.79 -20.12 -0.31
N GLU A 7 12.79 -21.35 -0.82
CA GLU A 7 13.79 -22.37 -0.47
C GLU A 7 15.18 -21.98 -0.96
N ALA A 8 15.30 -21.61 -2.25
CA ALA A 8 16.55 -21.13 -2.82
C ALA A 8 17.10 -19.89 -2.09
N LEU A 9 16.22 -18.95 -1.74
CA LEU A 9 16.58 -17.78 -0.95
C LEU A 9 17.10 -18.18 0.44
N ALA A 10 16.40 -19.06 1.14
CA ALA A 10 16.76 -19.47 2.49
C ALA A 10 18.10 -20.21 2.51
N GLU A 11 18.33 -21.15 1.60
CA GLU A 11 19.61 -21.87 1.46
C GLU A 11 20.77 -20.90 1.21
N ARG A 12 20.57 -19.95 0.30
CA ARG A 12 21.58 -18.95 -0.03
C ARG A 12 21.91 -18.05 1.16
N LEU A 13 20.89 -17.59 1.87
CA LEU A 13 21.06 -16.75 3.05
C LEU A 13 21.67 -17.54 4.22
N LEU A 14 21.35 -18.82 4.41
CA LEU A 14 21.99 -19.66 5.43
C LEU A 14 23.49 -19.86 5.16
N GLY A 15 23.89 -20.00 3.89
CA GLY A 15 25.31 -20.04 3.52
C GLY A 15 26.06 -18.73 3.86
N ARG A 16 25.35 -17.60 3.91
CA ARG A 16 25.93 -16.27 4.22
C ARG A 16 25.84 -15.92 5.70
N PHE A 17 24.77 -16.36 6.35
CA PHE A 17 24.43 -16.14 7.74
C PHE A 17 24.37 -17.50 8.43
N PRO A 18 25.54 -18.06 8.82
CA PRO A 18 25.59 -19.39 9.39
C PRO A 18 24.79 -19.47 10.70
N PRO A 19 24.15 -20.62 11.00
CA PRO A 19 23.32 -20.82 12.19
C PRO A 19 24.13 -21.10 13.46
N ASP A 20 25.45 -21.00 13.42
CA ASP A 20 26.35 -21.26 14.54
C ASP A 20 26.50 -20.08 15.50
N ARG A 21 25.89 -18.93 15.19
CA ARG A 21 25.95 -17.71 16.01
C ARG A 21 24.60 -17.04 16.17
N ALA A 22 24.46 -16.29 17.25
CA ALA A 22 23.32 -15.43 17.48
C ALA A 22 23.40 -14.15 16.62
N TYR A 23 22.24 -13.63 16.21
CA TYR A 23 22.13 -12.40 15.43
C TYR A 23 21.33 -11.35 16.19
N ASP A 24 21.94 -10.19 16.42
CA ASP A 24 21.24 -9.00 16.89
C ASP A 24 20.96 -8.04 15.72
N ARG A 25 20.26 -6.94 16.01
CA ARG A 25 19.91 -5.94 14.98
C ARG A 25 21.15 -5.32 14.32
N ALA A 26 22.18 -5.00 15.09
CA ALA A 26 23.40 -4.40 14.58
C ALA A 26 24.16 -5.36 13.64
N ALA A 27 24.16 -6.66 13.94
CA ALA A 27 24.75 -7.69 13.09
C ALA A 27 24.00 -7.83 11.76
N LEU A 28 22.66 -7.74 11.77
CA LEU A 28 21.84 -7.74 10.56
C LEU A 28 22.05 -6.49 9.70
N GLU A 29 22.19 -5.32 10.34
CA GLU A 29 22.48 -4.04 9.67
C GLU A 29 23.88 -4.01 9.07
N ALA A 30 24.91 -4.40 9.84
CA ALA A 30 26.30 -4.44 9.38
C ALA A 30 26.51 -5.42 8.21
N ALA A 31 25.72 -6.51 8.17
CA ALA A 31 25.74 -7.44 7.05
C ALA A 31 25.12 -6.86 5.77
N ALA A 32 24.27 -5.82 5.88
CA ALA A 32 23.68 -5.15 4.73
C ALA A 32 24.60 -4.08 4.10
N SER A 33 25.56 -3.53 4.87
CA SER A 33 26.45 -2.46 4.39
C SER A 33 27.73 -2.94 3.68
N LYS A 34 28.03 -4.24 3.68
CA LYS A 34 29.22 -4.77 2.97
C LYS A 34 28.94 -4.86 1.46
N GLU A 35 29.37 -3.84 0.73
CA GLU A 35 29.15 -3.59 -0.71
C GLU A 35 29.44 -4.76 -1.68
N SER A 36 30.22 -5.76 -1.28
CA SER A 36 30.69 -6.81 -2.21
C SER A 36 29.90 -8.13 -2.18
N ALA A 37 28.79 -8.24 -1.44
CA ALA A 37 27.97 -9.44 -1.41
C ALA A 37 26.48 -9.10 -1.35
N PRO A 38 25.57 -9.95 -1.87
CA PRO A 38 24.15 -9.69 -1.76
C PRO A 38 23.76 -9.59 -0.29
N ALA A 39 23.42 -8.37 0.13
CA ALA A 39 22.92 -8.04 1.45
C ALA A 39 21.62 -8.81 1.74
N LEU A 40 21.29 -8.98 3.03
CA LEU A 40 19.98 -9.48 3.42
C LEU A 40 18.90 -8.60 2.78
N PRO A 41 17.96 -9.16 1.98
CA PRO A 41 16.93 -8.37 1.33
C PRO A 41 16.16 -7.53 2.34
N ARG A 42 15.91 -6.25 2.02
CA ARG A 42 15.25 -5.30 2.94
C ARG A 42 13.92 -5.82 3.48
N THR A 43 13.15 -6.52 2.66
CA THR A 43 11.86 -7.13 3.03
C THR A 43 12.01 -8.26 4.06
N VAL A 44 12.98 -9.16 3.87
CA VAL A 44 13.31 -10.24 4.81
C VAL A 44 13.85 -9.68 6.12
N ARG A 45 14.77 -8.71 6.04
CA ARG A 45 15.31 -8.02 7.22
C ARG A 45 14.21 -7.37 8.04
N HIS A 46 13.34 -6.58 7.40
CA HIS A 46 12.20 -5.94 8.07
C HIS A 46 11.30 -6.95 8.77
N PHE A 47 11.02 -8.09 8.12
CA PHE A 47 10.22 -9.16 8.73
C PHE A 47 10.89 -9.72 9.99
N ILE A 48 12.18 -10.03 9.93
CA ILE A 48 12.96 -10.53 11.07
C ILE A 48 13.02 -9.49 12.21
N GLU A 49 13.26 -8.21 11.89
CA GLU A 49 13.24 -7.13 12.87
C GLU A 49 11.87 -7.02 13.57
N ARG A 50 10.77 -7.16 12.82
CA ARG A 50 9.42 -7.18 13.38
C ARG A 50 9.17 -8.39 14.28
N MET A 51 9.72 -9.56 13.94
CA MET A 51 9.70 -10.71 14.84
C MET A 51 10.45 -10.45 16.14
N MET A 52 11.62 -9.80 16.09
CA MET A 52 12.40 -9.43 17.27
C MET A 52 11.62 -8.46 18.16
N VAL A 53 11.00 -7.43 17.58
CA VAL A 53 10.12 -6.49 18.30
C VAL A 53 8.95 -7.22 18.95
N ARG A 54 8.28 -8.11 18.21
CA ARG A 54 7.18 -8.92 18.76
C ARG A 54 7.64 -9.79 19.91
N ARG A 55 8.84 -10.38 19.84
CA ARG A 55 9.36 -11.19 20.94
C ARG A 55 9.50 -10.36 22.21
N VAL A 56 10.00 -9.12 22.10
CA VAL A 56 10.09 -8.21 23.26
C VAL A 56 8.71 -7.83 23.79
N ASP A 57 7.73 -7.61 22.91
CA ASP A 57 6.35 -7.36 23.34
C ASP A 57 5.75 -8.56 24.09
N ILE A 58 6.00 -9.80 23.63
CA ILE A 58 5.57 -11.02 24.33
C ILE A 58 6.21 -11.10 25.72
N GLU A 59 7.52 -10.84 25.83
CA GLU A 59 8.19 -10.85 27.14
C GLU A 59 7.68 -9.73 28.05
N ARG A 60 7.37 -8.54 27.52
CA ARG A 60 6.70 -7.47 28.28
C ARG A 60 5.36 -7.95 28.83
N ASP A 61 4.54 -8.56 27.97
CA ASP A 61 3.21 -9.00 28.36
C ASP A 61 3.30 -10.12 29.42
N ARG A 62 4.32 -10.99 29.36
CA ARG A 62 4.64 -11.96 30.43
C ARG A 62 5.07 -11.29 31.74
N LEU A 63 5.91 -10.25 31.68
CA LEU A 63 6.30 -9.49 32.89
C LEU A 63 5.08 -8.85 33.56
N ARG A 64 4.10 -8.39 32.78
CA ARG A 64 2.83 -7.87 33.30
C ARG A 64 2.02 -8.93 34.04
N VAL A 65 2.00 -10.17 33.55
CA VAL A 65 1.32 -11.29 34.23
C VAL A 65 1.99 -11.63 35.57
N LEU A 66 3.30 -11.42 35.69
CA LEU A 66 4.06 -11.65 36.92
C LEU A 66 3.94 -10.50 37.94
N ARG A 67 3.13 -9.46 37.67
CA ARG A 67 2.89 -8.35 38.61
C ARG A 67 2.26 -8.87 39.90
N GLN A 68 3.08 -8.92 40.94
CA GLN A 68 2.65 -9.32 42.28
C GLN A 68 1.93 -8.16 42.98
N PRO A 69 0.85 -8.43 43.76
CA PRO A 69 0.15 -7.41 44.54
C PRO A 69 1.00 -6.72 45.61
N TRP A 70 2.15 -7.29 45.96
CA TRP A 70 3.08 -6.77 46.97
C TRP A 70 3.96 -5.62 46.45
N LEU A 71 3.91 -5.32 45.16
CA LEU A 71 4.71 -4.29 44.51
C LEU A 71 3.78 -3.18 44.00
N ASP A 72 4.12 -1.93 44.27
CA ASP A 72 3.42 -0.77 43.71
C ASP A 72 3.93 -0.49 42.28
N HIS A 73 3.30 -1.13 41.29
CA HIS A 73 3.63 -0.96 39.87
C HIS A 73 3.20 0.40 39.31
N GLU A 74 2.35 1.14 40.02
CA GLU A 74 1.90 2.46 39.61
C GLU A 74 2.84 3.57 40.11
N HIS A 75 3.71 3.26 41.07
CA HIS A 75 4.75 4.18 41.52
C HIS A 75 5.62 4.64 40.32
N PRO A 76 5.84 5.95 40.14
CA PRO A 76 6.53 6.49 38.97
C PRO A 76 7.94 5.93 38.79
N ASP A 77 8.68 5.69 39.87
CA ASP A 77 10.02 5.09 39.80
C ASP A 77 10.01 3.64 39.31
N VAL A 78 8.99 2.86 39.70
CA VAL A 78 8.84 1.46 39.26
C VAL A 78 8.50 1.43 37.77
N ARG A 79 7.57 2.29 37.33
CA ARG A 79 7.26 2.48 35.91
C ARG A 79 8.47 2.90 35.08
N HIS A 80 9.23 3.88 35.57
CA HIS A 80 10.43 4.35 34.89
C HIS A 80 11.49 3.25 34.79
N ALA A 81 11.67 2.45 35.84
CA ALA A 81 12.57 1.29 35.82
C ALA A 81 12.10 0.22 34.82
N GLU A 82 10.80 -0.06 34.75
CA GLU A 82 10.21 -1.00 33.78
C GLU A 82 10.42 -0.51 32.34
N GLU A 83 10.12 0.76 32.05
CA GLU A 83 10.33 1.38 30.73
C GLU A 83 11.80 1.33 30.31
N ARG A 84 12.72 1.63 31.23
CA ARG A 84 14.17 1.52 30.98
C ARG A 84 14.62 0.09 30.73
N LEU A 85 14.12 -0.87 31.49
CA LEU A 85 14.40 -2.29 31.28
C LEU A 85 13.92 -2.73 29.89
N LEU A 86 12.69 -2.41 29.53
CA LEU A 86 12.12 -2.75 28.22
C LEU A 86 12.88 -2.09 27.07
N ALA A 87 13.29 -0.83 27.23
CA ALA A 87 14.14 -0.15 26.26
C ALA A 87 15.49 -0.87 26.08
N ALA A 88 16.14 -1.27 27.17
CA ALA A 88 17.38 -2.04 27.11
C ALA A 88 17.17 -3.42 26.46
N VAL A 89 16.08 -4.12 26.78
CA VAL A 89 15.74 -5.41 26.15
C VAL A 89 15.50 -5.25 24.65
N ARG A 90 14.82 -4.18 24.21
CA ARG A 90 14.64 -3.87 22.79
C ARG A 90 15.96 -3.60 22.08
N GLN A 91 16.91 -2.95 22.74
CA GLN A 91 18.22 -2.65 22.17
C GLN A 91 19.11 -3.89 22.04
N HIS A 92 18.98 -4.85 22.97
CA HIS A 92 19.84 -6.04 23.06
C HIS A 92 19.14 -7.34 22.69
N VAL A 93 17.96 -7.27 22.05
CA VAL A 93 17.26 -8.46 21.56
C VAL A 93 18.11 -9.13 20.48
N ARG A 94 18.25 -10.45 20.60
CA ARG A 94 18.99 -11.29 19.67
C ARG A 94 18.22 -12.57 19.37
N ILE A 95 18.38 -13.07 18.16
CA ILE A 95 17.91 -14.40 17.78
C ILE A 95 19.01 -15.38 18.16
N PRO A 96 18.72 -16.38 19.02
CA PRO A 96 19.72 -17.35 19.43
C PRO A 96 20.08 -18.27 18.25
N ALA A 97 21.29 -18.82 18.26
CA ALA A 97 21.86 -19.58 17.15
C ALA A 97 20.95 -20.75 16.74
N GLU A 98 20.44 -21.50 17.73
CA GLU A 98 19.54 -22.63 17.56
C GLU A 98 18.19 -22.28 16.92
N ALA A 99 17.76 -21.02 16.98
CA ALA A 99 16.51 -20.56 16.37
C ALA A 99 16.73 -19.90 15.01
N TRP A 100 17.96 -19.51 14.67
CA TRP A 100 18.26 -18.67 13.50
C TRP A 100 17.80 -19.30 12.20
N GLU A 101 18.12 -20.57 11.96
CA GLU A 101 17.76 -21.23 10.71
C GLU A 101 16.25 -21.23 10.48
N ARG A 102 15.50 -21.62 11.51
CA ARG A 102 14.04 -21.68 11.47
C ARG A 102 13.42 -20.30 11.25
N VAL A 103 13.93 -19.28 11.95
CA VAL A 103 13.50 -17.88 11.80
C VAL A 103 13.75 -17.40 10.36
N LEU A 104 14.94 -17.66 9.82
CA LEU A 104 15.31 -17.20 8.49
C LEU A 104 14.49 -17.89 7.39
N ARG A 105 14.34 -19.23 7.46
CA ARG A 105 13.48 -19.98 6.53
C ARG A 105 12.04 -19.46 6.56
N HIS A 106 11.48 -19.32 7.76
CA HIS A 106 10.13 -18.78 7.92
C HIS A 106 9.98 -17.37 7.33
N ALA A 107 10.94 -16.48 7.60
CA ALA A 107 10.92 -15.13 7.03
C ALA A 107 10.98 -15.15 5.50
N CYS A 108 11.82 -16.01 4.91
CA CYS A 108 11.92 -16.17 3.45
C CYS A 108 10.62 -16.69 2.85
N GLU A 109 10.01 -17.72 3.44
CA GLU A 109 8.73 -18.29 3.02
C GLU A 109 7.61 -17.26 3.06
N ARG A 110 7.45 -16.56 4.20
CA ARG A 110 6.39 -15.57 4.39
C ARG A 110 6.55 -14.38 3.45
N VAL A 111 7.76 -13.85 3.32
CA VAL A 111 8.02 -12.70 2.45
C VAL A 111 7.87 -13.07 0.97
N ALA A 112 8.39 -14.22 0.54
CA ALA A 112 8.22 -14.66 -0.85
C ALA A 112 6.74 -14.89 -1.19
N ALA A 113 6.00 -15.60 -0.33
CA ALA A 113 4.56 -15.80 -0.51
C ALA A 113 3.81 -14.47 -0.58
N TYR A 114 4.14 -13.52 0.30
CA TYR A 114 3.51 -12.20 0.31
C TYR A 114 3.81 -11.37 -0.93
N LEU A 115 5.04 -11.41 -1.44
CA LEU A 115 5.40 -10.67 -2.64
C LEU A 115 4.69 -11.20 -3.89
N VAL A 116 4.43 -12.50 -3.97
CA VAL A 116 3.73 -13.12 -5.10
C VAL A 116 2.21 -13.01 -4.94
N ARG A 117 1.67 -13.38 -3.77
CA ARG A 117 0.23 -13.44 -3.49
C ARG A 117 -0.11 -12.72 -2.18
N PRO A 118 -0.16 -11.39 -2.17
CA PRO A 118 -0.22 -10.61 -0.93
C PRO A 118 -1.47 -10.86 -0.09
N VAL A 119 -2.66 -10.99 -0.71
CA VAL A 119 -3.90 -11.16 0.05
C VAL A 119 -3.98 -12.56 0.69
N PRO A 120 -3.80 -13.69 -0.03
CA PRO A 120 -3.77 -15.02 0.58
C PRO A 120 -2.67 -15.19 1.61
N ALA A 121 -1.47 -14.61 1.36
CA ALA A 121 -0.38 -14.67 2.32
C ALA A 121 -0.69 -13.89 3.60
N LEU A 122 -1.37 -12.75 3.50
CA LEU A 122 -1.85 -12.01 4.67
C LEU A 122 -2.98 -12.76 5.39
N GLU A 123 -3.88 -13.41 4.66
CA GLU A 123 -4.92 -14.23 5.26
C GLU A 123 -4.32 -15.32 6.16
N ASP A 124 -3.41 -16.12 5.58
CA ASP A 124 -2.75 -17.20 6.29
C ASP A 124 -1.86 -16.67 7.43
N PHE A 125 -1.23 -15.51 7.29
CA PHE A 125 -0.42 -14.94 8.36
C PHE A 125 -1.26 -14.31 9.49
N VAL A 126 -2.36 -13.65 9.14
CA VAL A 126 -3.23 -12.94 10.10
C VAL A 126 -4.13 -13.91 10.85
N PHE A 127 -4.65 -14.93 10.18
CA PHE A 127 -5.60 -15.88 10.77
C PHE A 127 -5.04 -17.30 10.91
N GLY A 128 -3.85 -17.60 10.37
CA GLY A 128 -3.25 -18.92 10.52
C GLY A 128 -2.75 -19.20 11.92
N GLU A 129 -2.82 -20.47 12.31
CA GLU A 129 -2.23 -21.01 13.51
C GLU A 129 -0.71 -21.16 13.29
N GLY A 130 0.12 -20.23 13.75
CA GLY A 130 1.54 -20.41 13.40
C GLY A 130 2.63 -19.59 14.05
N PHE A 131 2.36 -18.62 14.92
CA PHE A 131 3.47 -17.88 15.54
C PHE A 131 3.23 -17.41 16.99
N ASP A 132 2.38 -18.10 17.75
CA ASP A 132 2.41 -17.94 19.21
C ASP A 132 3.48 -18.85 19.83
N GLU A 133 4.75 -18.51 19.64
CA GLU A 133 5.93 -19.19 20.23
C GLU A 133 6.13 -18.89 21.73
N GLY A 134 5.05 -18.83 22.52
CA GLY A 134 5.23 -18.50 23.92
C GLY A 134 4.06 -18.63 24.87
N ALA A 135 2.84 -18.79 24.41
CA ALA A 135 1.79 -19.29 25.28
C ALA A 135 1.77 -20.81 25.09
N PRO A 136 2.18 -21.63 26.08
CA PRO A 136 1.63 -22.97 26.12
C PRO A 136 0.12 -22.79 26.06
N ARG A 137 -0.54 -23.28 25.01
CA ARG A 137 -1.97 -23.60 25.12
C ARG A 137 -2.05 -24.41 26.41
N GLN A 138 -2.71 -23.88 27.43
CA GLN A 138 -3.13 -24.74 28.53
C GLN A 138 -4.02 -25.77 27.86
N GLN A 139 -3.44 -26.91 27.51
CA GLN A 139 -4.13 -28.17 27.27
C GLN A 139 -4.74 -28.54 28.62
N GLY A 140 -5.80 -27.82 28.98
CA GLY A 140 -6.61 -28.02 30.15
C GLY A 140 -8.04 -27.97 29.66
N ASP A 141 -8.55 -29.14 29.28
CA ASP A 141 -9.95 -29.54 29.37
C ASP A 141 -11.04 -28.61 28.81
N ALA A 142 -10.71 -27.70 27.88
CA ALA A 142 -11.72 -27.05 27.07
C ALA A 142 -12.23 -28.07 26.03
N ASP A 143 -13.45 -28.54 26.25
CA ASP A 143 -14.21 -29.37 25.34
C ASP A 143 -14.12 -28.78 23.91
N PRO A 144 -13.66 -29.53 22.90
CA PRO A 144 -13.59 -29.04 21.52
C PRO A 144 -14.95 -28.66 20.92
N SER A 145 -16.06 -28.89 21.64
CA SER A 145 -17.39 -28.41 21.26
C SER A 145 -17.74 -26.99 21.74
N ASP A 146 -16.94 -26.37 22.61
CA ASP A 146 -17.16 -25.00 23.14
C ASP A 146 -16.11 -23.97 22.65
N ALA A 147 -15.30 -24.30 21.64
CA ALA A 147 -14.47 -23.32 20.96
C ALA A 147 -15.38 -22.34 20.21
N ASP A 148 -15.75 -21.25 20.88
CA ASP A 148 -16.49 -20.12 20.31
C ASP A 148 -15.80 -19.72 18.99
N PRO A 149 -16.44 -19.95 17.82
CA PRO A 149 -15.85 -19.77 16.50
C PRO A 149 -15.87 -18.29 16.12
N SER A 150 -15.53 -17.41 17.04
CA SER A 150 -15.25 -16.03 16.70
C SER A 150 -13.89 -16.00 16.02
N ASP A 151 -13.92 -16.25 14.71
CA ASP A 151 -12.86 -16.00 13.72
C ASP A 151 -12.49 -14.48 13.65
N ALA A 152 -12.99 -13.69 14.61
CA ALA A 152 -12.74 -12.27 14.75
C ALA A 152 -11.45 -12.02 15.54
N ILE A 153 -10.52 -11.31 14.92
CA ILE A 153 -9.25 -10.92 15.54
C ILE A 153 -9.30 -9.42 15.85
N PRO A 154 -8.83 -8.95 17.02
CA PRO A 154 -8.75 -7.53 17.34
C PRO A 154 -8.01 -6.71 16.28
N ALA A 155 -8.50 -5.51 15.99
CA ALA A 155 -7.97 -4.64 14.94
C ALA A 155 -6.51 -4.27 15.18
N ASP A 156 -6.08 -4.08 16.43
CA ASP A 156 -4.69 -3.80 16.79
C ASP A 156 -3.77 -4.99 16.46
N VAL A 157 -4.26 -6.23 16.63
CA VAL A 157 -3.52 -7.45 16.26
C VAL A 157 -3.39 -7.54 14.75
N VAL A 158 -4.47 -7.27 14.00
CA VAL A 158 -4.45 -7.25 12.53
C VAL A 158 -3.46 -6.21 12.00
N GLN A 159 -3.55 -4.96 12.47
CA GLN A 159 -2.63 -3.88 12.08
C GLN A 159 -1.16 -4.22 12.40
N ARG A 160 -0.92 -4.83 13.57
CA ARG A 160 0.42 -5.28 13.98
C ARG A 160 0.94 -6.38 13.05
N ARG A 161 0.12 -7.38 12.70
CA ARG A 161 0.48 -8.48 11.79
C ARG A 161 0.73 -7.98 10.37
N LEU A 162 -0.11 -7.10 9.83
CA LEU A 162 0.15 -6.39 8.56
C LEU A 162 1.49 -5.63 8.60
N GLY A 163 1.88 -5.14 9.77
CA GLY A 163 3.14 -4.45 10.00
C GLY A 163 4.41 -5.29 9.79
N TYR A 164 4.31 -6.62 9.68
CA TYR A 164 5.44 -7.51 9.39
C TYR A 164 5.96 -7.39 7.96
N PHE A 165 5.12 -6.93 7.04
CA PHE A 165 5.48 -6.82 5.64
C PHE A 165 5.77 -5.36 5.28
N ALA A 166 6.89 -5.14 4.60
CA ALA A 166 7.32 -3.81 4.16
C ALA A 166 6.77 -3.44 2.77
N ALA A 167 6.62 -4.44 1.88
CA ALA A 167 6.05 -4.25 0.55
C ALA A 167 4.54 -3.99 0.63
N TYR A 168 3.97 -3.44 -0.45
CA TYR A 168 2.54 -3.15 -0.58
C TYR A 168 1.96 -2.38 0.62
N SER A 169 2.67 -1.34 1.07
CA SER A 169 2.31 -0.55 2.25
C SER A 169 0.92 0.07 2.18
N TYR A 170 0.36 0.24 0.97
CA TYR A 170 -1.00 0.68 0.75
C TYR A 170 -2.05 -0.24 1.39
N LEU A 171 -1.83 -1.57 1.45
CA LEU A 171 -2.75 -2.51 2.11
C LEU A 171 -2.86 -2.19 3.60
N ARG A 172 -1.72 -2.03 4.27
CA ARG A 172 -1.66 -1.64 5.68
C ARG A 172 -2.30 -0.26 5.91
N LYS A 173 -1.92 0.74 5.10
CA LYS A 173 -2.46 2.11 5.20
C LYS A 173 -3.99 2.12 5.04
N ALA A 174 -4.52 1.36 4.09
CA ALA A 174 -5.96 1.26 3.87
C ALA A 174 -6.68 0.55 5.02
N THR A 175 -6.12 -0.53 5.57
CA THR A 175 -6.70 -1.17 6.76
C THR A 175 -6.68 -0.24 7.97
N SER A 176 -5.59 0.52 8.19
CA SER A 176 -5.54 1.51 9.27
C SER A 176 -6.59 2.61 9.10
N ALA A 177 -6.70 3.19 7.91
CA ALA A 177 -7.72 4.20 7.61
C ALA A 177 -9.15 3.65 7.79
N TYR A 178 -9.39 2.40 7.41
CA TYR A 178 -10.69 1.75 7.61
C TYR A 178 -11.04 1.57 9.10
N VAL A 179 -10.07 1.15 9.92
CA VAL A 179 -10.26 1.05 11.38
C VAL A 179 -10.60 2.40 12.00
N GLU A 180 -9.86 3.45 11.63
CA GLU A 180 -10.07 4.80 12.15
C GLU A 180 -11.41 5.39 11.71
N GLN A 181 -11.80 5.20 10.44
CA GLN A 181 -13.01 5.79 9.89
C GLN A 181 -14.30 5.11 10.39
N HIS A 182 -14.24 3.81 10.67
CA HIS A 182 -15.41 3.00 11.01
C HIS A 182 -15.41 2.50 12.47
N ASP A 183 -14.46 2.95 13.29
CA ASP A 183 -14.26 2.54 14.69
C ASP A 183 -14.27 1.00 14.87
N VAL A 184 -13.57 0.29 13.98
CA VAL A 184 -13.62 -1.17 13.93
C VAL A 184 -12.66 -1.74 14.99
N HIS A 185 -13.21 -2.40 16.00
CA HIS A 185 -12.40 -3.02 17.06
C HIS A 185 -11.92 -4.44 16.73
N SER A 186 -12.55 -5.14 15.78
CA SER A 186 -12.20 -6.51 15.38
C SER A 186 -12.54 -6.80 13.92
N PHE A 187 -11.78 -7.69 13.29
CA PHE A 187 -12.01 -8.16 11.93
C PHE A 187 -12.32 -9.65 11.89
N GLN A 188 -13.42 -10.00 11.23
CA GLN A 188 -13.63 -11.36 10.73
C GLN A 188 -12.76 -11.60 9.49
N ARG A 189 -12.40 -12.87 9.28
CA ARG A 189 -11.61 -13.35 8.13
C ARG A 189 -12.12 -12.82 6.79
N GLU A 190 -13.38 -13.11 6.47
CA GLU A 190 -13.99 -12.76 5.18
C GLU A 190 -14.04 -11.25 4.92
N HIS A 191 -14.35 -10.48 5.97
CA HIS A 191 -14.46 -9.03 5.88
C HIS A 191 -13.11 -8.38 5.60
N LEU A 192 -12.05 -8.82 6.31
CA LEU A 192 -10.69 -8.34 6.03
C LEU A 192 -10.26 -8.71 4.61
N MET A 193 -10.57 -9.91 4.14
CA MET A 193 -10.18 -10.35 2.79
C MET A 193 -10.89 -9.54 1.70
N THR A 194 -12.19 -9.31 1.85
CA THR A 194 -12.93 -8.45 0.92
C THR A 194 -12.35 -7.04 0.88
N LEU A 195 -12.01 -6.47 2.04
CA LEU A 195 -11.38 -5.16 2.12
C LEU A 195 -10.02 -5.15 1.39
N LEU A 196 -9.13 -6.10 1.69
CA LEU A 196 -7.80 -6.17 1.11
C LEU A 196 -7.84 -6.37 -0.41
N ARG A 197 -8.70 -7.27 -0.92
CA ARG A 197 -8.87 -7.48 -2.38
C ARG A 197 -9.35 -6.21 -3.07
N ARG A 198 -10.38 -5.55 -2.52
CA ARG A 198 -10.92 -4.31 -3.09
C ARG A 198 -9.88 -3.20 -3.13
N VAL A 199 -9.08 -3.06 -2.08
CA VAL A 199 -7.97 -2.09 -2.05
C VAL A 199 -6.93 -2.45 -3.09
N ASP A 200 -6.53 -3.73 -3.18
CA ASP A 200 -5.50 -4.18 -4.11
C ASP A 200 -5.89 -3.99 -5.58
N GLU A 201 -7.11 -4.39 -5.93
CA GLU A 201 -7.70 -4.19 -7.27
C GLU A 201 -7.75 -2.71 -7.62
N ARG A 202 -8.26 -1.86 -6.71
CA ARG A 202 -8.34 -0.42 -6.93
C ARG A 202 -6.97 0.22 -7.11
N MET A 203 -5.98 -0.22 -6.34
CA MET A 203 -4.62 0.31 -6.45
C MET A 203 -3.97 -0.07 -7.78
N CYS A 204 -4.23 -1.27 -8.30
CA CYS A 204 -3.59 -1.76 -9.52
C CYS A 204 -4.36 -1.46 -10.82
N ALA A 205 -5.60 -0.95 -10.73
CA ALA A 205 -6.48 -0.73 -11.89
C ALA A 205 -5.86 0.18 -12.97
N ASP A 206 -5.14 1.21 -12.56
CA ASP A 206 -4.58 2.23 -13.45
C ASP A 206 -3.06 2.07 -13.69
N TYR A 207 -2.49 0.90 -13.37
CA TYR A 207 -1.05 0.69 -13.49
C TYR A 207 -0.63 0.53 -14.96
N ASP A 208 0.25 1.42 -15.40
CA ASP A 208 1.02 1.28 -16.62
C ASP A 208 2.21 0.34 -16.42
N THR A 209 3.00 0.11 -17.48
CA THR A 209 4.19 -0.74 -17.45
C THR A 209 5.17 -0.33 -16.33
N GLU A 210 5.38 0.97 -16.12
CA GLU A 210 6.29 1.46 -15.08
C GLU A 210 5.74 1.17 -13.68
N GLY A 211 4.43 1.37 -13.47
CA GLY A 211 3.73 1.03 -12.25
C GLY A 211 3.90 -0.44 -11.88
N TRP A 212 3.74 -1.35 -12.84
CA TRP A 212 3.95 -2.79 -12.64
C TRP A 212 5.40 -3.13 -12.30
N LEU A 213 6.38 -2.57 -13.01
CA LEU A 213 7.80 -2.80 -12.74
C LEU A 213 8.21 -2.27 -11.36
N ARG A 214 7.69 -1.12 -10.96
CA ARG A 214 7.91 -0.55 -9.63
C ARG A 214 7.31 -1.45 -8.55
N LEU A 215 6.11 -1.98 -8.77
CA LEU A 215 5.45 -2.90 -7.86
C LEU A 215 6.21 -4.22 -7.69
N LEU A 216 6.80 -4.74 -8.78
CA LEU A 216 7.58 -5.98 -8.82
C LEU A 216 9.04 -5.82 -8.35
N GLN A 217 9.54 -4.60 -8.18
CA GLN A 217 10.93 -4.33 -7.77
C GLN A 217 11.38 -5.14 -6.54
N PRO A 218 10.57 -5.27 -5.46
CA PRO A 218 10.96 -6.05 -4.30
C PRO A 218 11.10 -7.55 -4.61
N LEU A 219 10.27 -8.08 -5.52
CA LEU A 219 10.33 -9.48 -5.96
C LEU A 219 11.58 -9.73 -6.81
N PHE A 220 11.92 -8.83 -7.74
CA PHE A 220 13.18 -8.91 -8.50
C PHE A 220 14.40 -8.82 -7.59
N ALA A 221 14.39 -7.93 -6.59
CA ALA A 221 15.48 -7.83 -5.63
C ALA A 221 15.66 -9.12 -4.81
N LEU A 222 14.56 -9.78 -4.46
CA LEU A 222 14.57 -11.06 -3.75
C LEU A 222 15.08 -12.19 -4.67
N ALA A 223 14.62 -12.24 -5.92
CA ALA A 223 15.06 -13.23 -6.90
C ALA A 223 16.55 -13.12 -7.23
N ARG A 224 17.11 -11.92 -7.40
CA ARG A 224 18.57 -11.72 -7.56
C ARG A 224 19.39 -12.27 -6.39
N THR A 225 18.81 -12.25 -5.19
CA THR A 225 19.48 -12.81 -4.01
C THR A 225 19.41 -14.33 -4.01
N ALA A 226 18.26 -14.90 -4.39
CA ALA A 226 18.05 -16.35 -4.46
C ALA A 226 18.84 -17.00 -5.61
N TYR A 227 18.88 -16.35 -6.77
CA TYR A 227 19.44 -16.87 -8.02
C TYR A 227 20.51 -15.90 -8.57
N PRO A 228 21.76 -16.00 -8.13
CA PRO A 228 22.82 -15.09 -8.58
C PRO A 228 23.20 -15.26 -10.05
N ASP A 229 22.90 -16.42 -10.65
CA ASP A 229 23.30 -16.77 -12.01
C ASP A 229 22.34 -16.22 -13.08
N HIS A 230 21.19 -15.66 -12.69
CA HIS A 230 20.25 -15.03 -13.62
C HIS A 230 19.53 -13.81 -13.01
N ASP A 231 19.39 -12.75 -13.81
CA ASP A 231 18.75 -11.47 -13.38
C ASP A 231 17.22 -11.47 -13.57
N GLY A 232 16.56 -12.60 -13.29
CA GLY A 232 15.13 -12.73 -13.57
C GLY A 232 14.37 -13.63 -12.61
N ILE A 233 13.05 -13.62 -12.78
CA ILE A 233 12.08 -14.39 -11.99
C ILE A 233 11.52 -15.51 -12.89
N PRO A 234 11.29 -16.72 -12.36
CA PRO A 234 10.57 -17.76 -13.10
C PRO A 234 9.20 -17.28 -13.58
N VAL A 235 8.83 -17.62 -14.82
CA VAL A 235 7.58 -17.15 -15.43
C VAL A 235 6.35 -17.56 -14.62
N ASP A 236 6.30 -18.77 -14.09
CA ASP A 236 5.17 -19.26 -13.29
C ASP A 236 4.89 -18.40 -12.04
N VAL A 237 5.95 -17.78 -11.48
CA VAL A 237 5.83 -16.88 -10.33
C VAL A 237 5.23 -15.53 -10.76
N LEU A 238 5.60 -15.03 -11.94
CA LEU A 238 5.01 -13.81 -12.51
C LEU A 238 3.55 -14.03 -12.94
N GLU A 239 3.24 -15.19 -13.51
CA GLU A 239 1.86 -15.58 -13.83
C GLU A 239 1.00 -15.60 -12.55
N SER A 240 1.45 -16.30 -11.50
CA SER A 240 0.76 -16.33 -10.20
C SER A 240 0.55 -14.92 -9.62
N PHE A 241 1.53 -14.02 -9.80
CA PHE A 241 1.43 -12.64 -9.36
C PHE A 241 0.36 -11.86 -10.15
N PHE A 242 0.39 -11.91 -11.49
CA PHE A 242 -0.57 -11.16 -12.32
C PHE A 242 -2.00 -11.72 -12.20
N GLU A 243 -2.16 -13.03 -12.03
CA GLU A 243 -3.44 -13.67 -11.72
C GLU A 243 -4.04 -13.15 -10.42
N GLU A 244 -3.24 -13.09 -9.35
CA GLU A 244 -3.69 -12.57 -8.06
C GLU A 244 -4.12 -11.10 -8.17
N LYS A 245 -3.43 -10.31 -8.99
CA LYS A 245 -3.75 -8.90 -9.25
C LYS A 245 -4.90 -8.68 -10.22
N LYS A 246 -5.47 -9.75 -10.80
CA LYS A 246 -6.45 -9.70 -11.90
C LYS A 246 -5.97 -8.83 -13.07
N ALA A 247 -4.69 -8.92 -13.39
CA ALA A 247 -4.04 -8.13 -14.42
C ALA A 247 -4.10 -8.87 -15.78
N ASP A 248 -5.30 -8.97 -16.36
CA ASP A 248 -5.57 -9.81 -17.55
C ASP A 248 -4.72 -9.44 -18.77
N GLN A 249 -4.43 -8.14 -18.98
CA GLN A 249 -3.62 -7.71 -20.11
C GLN A 249 -2.12 -8.07 -19.93
N PRO A 250 -1.45 -7.71 -18.81
CA PRO A 250 -0.12 -8.22 -18.50
C PRO A 250 0.00 -9.75 -18.57
N LEU A 251 -0.96 -10.47 -18.01
CA LEU A 251 -0.96 -11.93 -17.99
C LEU A 251 -1.04 -12.52 -19.41
N ARG A 252 -1.95 -12.02 -20.25
CA ARG A 252 -2.05 -12.46 -21.66
C ARG A 252 -0.75 -12.21 -22.43
N ARG A 253 -0.15 -11.03 -22.28
CA ARG A 253 1.14 -10.69 -22.92
C ARG A 253 2.26 -11.63 -22.46
N LEU A 254 2.31 -11.94 -21.17
CA LEU A 254 3.29 -12.87 -20.61
C LEU A 254 3.12 -14.28 -21.17
N HIS A 255 1.89 -14.79 -21.28
CA HIS A 255 1.62 -16.10 -21.89
C HIS A 255 1.98 -16.14 -23.38
N THR A 256 1.66 -15.10 -24.15
CA THR A 256 2.06 -15.00 -25.56
C THR A 256 3.59 -15.07 -25.69
N ALA A 257 4.31 -14.24 -24.93
CA ALA A 257 5.77 -14.23 -24.94
C ALA A 257 6.38 -15.58 -24.52
N ARG A 258 5.79 -16.25 -23.51
CA ARG A 258 6.19 -17.60 -23.10
C ARG A 258 6.04 -18.61 -24.24
N SER A 259 4.92 -18.57 -24.96
CA SER A 259 4.64 -19.47 -26.08
C SER A 259 5.53 -19.22 -27.31
N GLU A 260 5.90 -17.96 -27.57
CA GLU A 260 6.71 -17.58 -28.74
C GLU A 260 8.22 -17.78 -28.52
N HIS A 261 8.70 -17.64 -27.28
CA HIS A 261 10.13 -17.57 -26.98
C HIS A 261 10.64 -18.63 -25.98
N ASP A 262 9.78 -19.54 -25.51
CA ASP A 262 10.12 -20.60 -24.52
C ASP A 262 10.83 -20.04 -23.27
N LEU A 263 10.29 -18.93 -22.74
CA LEU A 263 10.88 -18.22 -21.61
C LEU A 263 10.64 -18.98 -20.30
N ALA A 264 11.71 -19.48 -19.68
CA ALA A 264 11.65 -20.02 -18.32
C ALA A 264 11.77 -18.93 -17.24
N VAL A 265 12.57 -17.88 -17.52
CA VAL A 265 12.92 -16.80 -16.60
C VAL A 265 12.82 -15.46 -17.33
N VAL A 266 12.27 -14.45 -16.66
CA VAL A 266 12.08 -13.10 -17.23
C VAL A 266 12.79 -12.07 -16.37
N SER A 267 13.66 -11.27 -17.00
CA SER A 267 14.34 -10.13 -16.37
C SER A 267 13.46 -8.88 -16.34
N PRO A 268 13.77 -7.84 -15.55
CA PRO A 268 13.02 -6.59 -15.56
C PRO A 268 12.92 -5.95 -16.96
N ALA A 269 14.01 -5.97 -17.73
CA ALA A 269 14.05 -5.42 -19.09
C ALA A 269 13.19 -6.23 -20.06
N ALA A 270 13.30 -7.57 -20.01
CA ALA A 270 12.45 -8.45 -20.83
C ALA A 270 10.96 -8.28 -20.47
N LEU A 271 10.63 -8.15 -19.18
CA LEU A 271 9.26 -7.88 -18.76
C LEU A 271 8.76 -6.53 -19.28
N GLN A 272 9.60 -5.49 -19.26
CA GLN A 272 9.26 -4.19 -19.81
C GLN A 272 8.93 -4.28 -21.31
N GLU A 273 9.73 -5.02 -22.08
CA GLU A 273 9.47 -5.26 -23.51
C GLU A 273 8.16 -6.01 -23.72
N ILE A 274 7.92 -7.09 -22.97
CA ILE A 274 6.68 -7.88 -23.03
C ILE A 274 5.46 -7.01 -22.71
N LEU A 275 5.54 -6.18 -21.68
CA LEU A 275 4.44 -5.31 -21.26
C LEU A 275 4.22 -4.13 -22.22
N ASN A 276 5.26 -3.65 -22.90
CA ASN A 276 5.14 -2.58 -23.89
C ASN A 276 4.74 -3.07 -25.29
N ALA A 277 4.88 -4.37 -25.55
CA ALA A 277 4.50 -4.96 -26.82
C ALA A 277 3.05 -4.59 -27.17
N ALA A 278 2.87 -4.07 -28.38
CA ALA A 278 1.53 -3.77 -28.90
C ALA A 278 0.69 -5.05 -28.78
N PRO A 279 -0.59 -4.95 -28.36
CA PRO A 279 -1.45 -6.12 -28.36
C PRO A 279 -1.41 -6.70 -29.77
N ALA A 280 -0.97 -7.95 -29.90
CA ALA A 280 -1.05 -8.65 -31.17
C ALA A 280 -2.49 -8.47 -31.68
N PRO A 281 -2.70 -8.07 -32.95
CA PRO A 281 -4.04 -7.98 -33.49
C PRO A 281 -4.68 -9.33 -33.19
N ALA A 282 -5.80 -9.32 -32.45
CA ALA A 282 -6.52 -10.53 -32.13
C ALA A 282 -6.63 -11.32 -33.43
N SER A 283 -5.94 -12.46 -33.50
CA SER A 283 -6.19 -13.41 -34.58
C SER A 283 -7.70 -13.56 -34.63
N PRO A 284 -8.32 -13.39 -35.82
CA PRO A 284 -9.76 -13.49 -35.92
C PRO A 284 -10.11 -14.82 -35.27
N ALA A 285 -11.00 -14.72 -34.28
CA ALA A 285 -11.65 -15.88 -33.70
C ALA A 285 -11.98 -16.82 -34.86
N GLU A 286 -11.56 -18.09 -34.73
CA GLU A 286 -12.17 -19.15 -35.50
C GLU A 286 -13.68 -18.91 -35.40
N GLU A 287 -14.26 -18.47 -36.52
CA GLU A 287 -15.69 -18.45 -36.72
C GLU A 287 -16.12 -19.89 -36.43
N GLU A 288 -16.74 -20.09 -35.26
CA GLU A 288 -17.58 -21.26 -35.06
C GLU A 288 -18.50 -21.36 -36.28
N PRO A 289 -18.45 -22.46 -37.05
CA PRO A 289 -19.33 -22.60 -38.19
C PRO A 289 -20.79 -22.54 -37.68
N PRO A 290 -21.69 -21.86 -38.41
CA PRO A 290 -23.08 -21.75 -38.01
C PRO A 290 -23.68 -23.15 -37.79
N PRO A 291 -24.55 -23.33 -36.78
CA PRO A 291 -25.13 -24.63 -36.49
C PRO A 291 -25.91 -25.12 -37.71
N GLU A 292 -25.45 -26.23 -38.30
CA GLU A 292 -26.18 -26.97 -39.31
C GLU A 292 -27.52 -27.42 -38.72
N ALA A 293 -28.58 -26.92 -39.35
CA ALA A 293 -29.94 -27.34 -39.10
C ALA A 293 -30.12 -28.79 -39.56
N GLU A 294 -30.52 -29.67 -38.65
CA GLU A 294 -31.11 -30.97 -38.97
C GLU A 294 -32.18 -31.35 -37.92
N PRO A 295 -33.18 -32.18 -38.28
CA PRO A 295 -34.59 -31.83 -38.17
C PRO A 295 -35.35 -32.52 -37.03
N SER A 296 -36.45 -31.89 -36.61
CA SER A 296 -37.55 -32.60 -35.94
C SER A 296 -38.10 -33.70 -36.86
N PRO A 297 -38.46 -34.88 -36.32
CA PRO A 297 -39.87 -35.06 -35.98
C PRO A 297 -40.17 -35.99 -34.77
N GLU A 298 -41.39 -35.77 -34.26
CA GLU A 298 -42.38 -36.75 -33.78
C GLU A 298 -42.26 -37.47 -32.42
N ALA A 299 -43.29 -37.15 -31.61
CA ALA A 299 -44.22 -38.05 -30.93
C ALA A 299 -43.89 -38.59 -29.52
N GLU A 300 -44.54 -37.94 -28.56
CA GLU A 300 -45.20 -38.43 -27.32
C GLU A 300 -45.55 -39.95 -27.28
N PRO A 301 -45.59 -40.58 -26.08
CA PRO A 301 -46.78 -40.47 -25.21
C PRO A 301 -46.53 -40.24 -23.70
N PRO A 302 -47.60 -39.82 -22.97
CA PRO A 302 -47.57 -39.42 -21.57
C PRO A 302 -47.97 -40.58 -20.62
N SER A 303 -47.44 -40.57 -19.40
CA SER A 303 -47.94 -41.30 -18.20
C SER A 303 -46.94 -41.00 -17.06
N GLU A 304 -47.27 -40.83 -15.79
CA GLU A 304 -48.52 -40.90 -15.03
C GLU A 304 -48.16 -40.43 -13.60
N ALA A 305 -49.12 -39.80 -12.92
CA ALA A 305 -49.35 -39.83 -11.47
C ALA A 305 -48.33 -39.20 -10.47
N GLU A 306 -48.66 -37.97 -10.07
CA GLU A 306 -48.99 -37.51 -8.69
C GLU A 306 -49.03 -38.55 -7.54
N PRO A 307 -48.75 -38.19 -6.25
CA PRO A 307 -49.56 -37.17 -5.53
C PRO A 307 -48.91 -36.25 -4.48
N VAL A 308 -49.41 -35.02 -4.49
CA VAL A 308 -50.05 -34.23 -3.40
C VAL A 308 -49.93 -34.73 -1.95
N SER A 309 -49.52 -33.84 -1.04
CA SER A 309 -50.14 -33.52 0.28
C SER A 309 -49.22 -32.55 1.05
N GLU A 310 -49.64 -31.29 1.28
CA GLU A 310 -50.28 -30.79 2.52
C GLU A 310 -49.31 -30.78 3.73
N ALA A 311 -49.15 -29.75 4.56
CA ALA A 311 -49.88 -28.51 4.78
C ALA A 311 -48.99 -27.52 5.58
N GLU A 312 -49.34 -26.23 5.53
CA GLU A 312 -48.95 -25.19 6.49
C GLU A 312 -49.40 -25.54 7.93
N PRO A 313 -48.87 -24.83 8.96
CA PRO A 313 -49.58 -23.62 9.37
C PRO A 313 -48.66 -22.44 9.70
N ALA A 314 -49.09 -21.24 9.28
CA ALA A 314 -48.76 -19.97 9.91
C ALA A 314 -49.77 -19.67 11.06
N PRO A 315 -49.78 -18.47 11.66
CA PRO A 315 -48.85 -17.94 12.67
C PRO A 315 -49.59 -17.67 14.00
N GLU A 316 -48.87 -17.60 15.12
CA GLU A 316 -49.41 -17.08 16.39
C GLU A 316 -48.78 -15.73 16.73
N ALA A 317 -49.64 -14.79 17.10
CA ALA A 317 -49.41 -13.37 17.20
C ALA A 317 -49.17 -12.90 18.65
N GLU A 318 -48.24 -11.93 18.76
CA GLU A 318 -48.31 -10.70 19.58
C GLU A 318 -48.36 -10.77 21.13
N PRO A 319 -47.72 -9.80 21.84
CA PRO A 319 -48.16 -8.40 21.79
C PRO A 319 -47.08 -7.32 21.62
N ALA A 320 -47.62 -6.22 21.10
CA ALA A 320 -47.05 -4.91 20.78
C ALA A 320 -46.44 -4.14 21.97
N PRO A 321 -45.62 -3.11 21.66
CA PRO A 321 -44.86 -2.32 22.64
C PRO A 321 -45.68 -1.16 23.25
N GLU A 322 -45.42 -0.86 24.52
CA GLU A 322 -45.90 0.35 25.20
C GLU A 322 -45.09 1.59 24.76
N ALA A 323 -45.83 2.67 24.48
CA ALA A 323 -45.38 4.04 24.22
C ALA A 323 -45.06 4.77 25.55
N GLU A 324 -44.01 5.60 25.66
CA GLU A 324 -43.88 7.05 25.41
C GLU A 324 -42.64 7.53 26.24
N PRO A 325 -42.11 8.78 26.14
CA PRO A 325 -42.43 9.89 25.23
C PRO A 325 -41.21 10.44 24.43
N ALA A 326 -41.53 11.33 23.50
CA ALA A 326 -40.62 12.20 22.77
C ALA A 326 -39.82 13.15 23.69
N PRO A 327 -38.70 13.67 23.15
CA PRO A 327 -38.52 15.11 23.15
C PRO A 327 -38.23 15.67 21.74
N GLU A 328 -39.03 16.68 21.38
CA GLU A 328 -38.65 17.96 20.74
C GLU A 328 -37.22 18.38 21.13
N GLU A 329 -36.37 19.10 20.40
CA GLU A 329 -36.39 19.88 19.17
C GLU A 329 -34.89 20.21 18.90
N GLU A 330 -34.54 20.42 17.63
CA GLU A 330 -33.47 21.31 17.16
C GLU A 330 -32.04 21.18 17.74
N GLU A 331 -31.15 20.59 16.94
CA GLU A 331 -29.94 21.31 16.51
C GLU A 331 -29.66 20.92 15.05
N GLU A 332 -29.88 21.86 14.14
CA GLU A 332 -29.53 21.76 12.73
C GLU A 332 -28.00 21.62 12.60
N GLU A 333 -27.50 20.38 12.59
CA GLU A 333 -26.14 20.11 12.17
C GLU A 333 -26.02 20.46 10.68
N ALA A 334 -25.45 21.64 10.44
CA ALA A 334 -25.16 22.17 9.12
C ALA A 334 -24.48 21.11 8.25
N VAL A 335 -25.22 20.62 7.25
CA VAL A 335 -24.69 19.75 6.21
C VAL A 335 -23.48 20.46 5.59
N PRO A 336 -22.27 19.87 5.64
CA PRO A 336 -21.07 20.55 5.19
C PRO A 336 -21.16 20.85 3.69
N LEU A 337 -20.78 22.08 3.32
CA LEU A 337 -20.94 22.69 1.98
C LEU A 337 -20.55 21.80 0.80
N TRP A 338 -19.62 20.87 0.96
CA TRP A 338 -19.21 19.93 -0.10
C TRP A 338 -20.28 18.87 -0.44
N LYS A 339 -21.18 18.52 0.50
CA LYS A 339 -22.28 17.56 0.26
C LYS A 339 -23.38 18.17 -0.62
N GLN A 340 -23.52 19.50 -0.64
CA GLN A 340 -24.45 20.20 -1.53
C GLN A 340 -23.96 20.22 -3.00
N PHE A 341 -22.64 20.16 -3.23
CA PHE A 341 -22.06 20.10 -4.57
C PHE A 341 -22.27 18.75 -5.29
N GLN A 342 -22.51 17.66 -4.55
CA GLN A 342 -22.83 16.36 -5.15
C GLN A 342 -24.31 16.26 -5.57
N HIS A 343 -25.23 16.90 -4.84
CA HIS A 343 -26.65 16.91 -5.19
C HIS A 343 -26.97 17.83 -6.38
N ALA A 344 -26.19 18.90 -6.60
CA ALA A 344 -26.35 19.78 -7.76
C ALA A 344 -25.87 19.14 -9.09
N SER A 345 -25.12 18.05 -9.02
CA SER A 345 -24.58 17.35 -10.21
C SER A 345 -25.44 16.17 -10.67
N GLY A 346 -26.54 15.86 -9.96
CA GLY A 346 -27.39 14.68 -10.19
C GLY A 346 -28.82 14.98 -10.65
N ALA A 347 -29.23 16.24 -10.78
CA ALA A 347 -30.60 16.61 -11.17
C ALA A 347 -30.60 17.62 -12.33
N ALA A 348 -30.32 17.14 -13.54
CA ALA A 348 -30.56 17.87 -14.77
C ALA A 348 -31.02 16.89 -15.86
N GLY A 349 -32.27 16.46 -15.74
CA GLY A 349 -33.00 15.71 -16.75
C GLY A 349 -34.47 16.10 -16.69
N GLU A 350 -34.91 16.80 -17.74
CA GLU A 350 -36.29 17.12 -18.15
C GLU A 350 -36.95 18.43 -17.67
N PRO A 351 -37.50 19.24 -18.62
CA PRO A 351 -38.23 20.46 -18.32
C PRO A 351 -39.73 20.17 -18.17
N THR A 352 -40.39 20.79 -17.20
CA THR A 352 -41.84 20.98 -17.27
C THR A 352 -42.20 22.39 -16.81
N THR A 353 -42.75 23.10 -17.79
CA THR A 353 -43.48 24.36 -17.72
C THR A 353 -44.60 24.31 -16.68
N GLN A 354 -44.70 25.29 -15.78
CA GLN A 354 -45.97 25.99 -15.49
C GLN A 354 -45.81 27.17 -14.52
N ALA A 355 -46.23 28.34 -15.04
CA ALA A 355 -47.05 29.40 -14.44
C ALA A 355 -46.65 30.05 -13.10
N SER A 356 -46.32 31.34 -13.21
CA SER A 356 -46.51 32.37 -12.18
C SER A 356 -47.99 32.53 -11.76
N PRO A 357 -48.28 33.24 -10.66
CA PRO A 357 -48.52 34.69 -10.82
C PRO A 357 -47.95 35.60 -9.72
N SER A 358 -47.47 36.75 -10.20
CA SER A 358 -47.57 38.13 -9.68
C SER A 358 -47.72 38.43 -8.18
N SER A 359 -46.82 39.28 -7.69
CA SER A 359 -47.20 40.64 -7.28
C SER A 359 -46.00 41.60 -7.33
N ALA A 360 -46.28 42.80 -7.83
CA ALA A 360 -45.36 43.87 -8.18
C ALA A 360 -45.14 44.86 -7.01
N ASN A 361 -43.94 45.45 -6.94
CA ASN A 361 -43.78 46.91 -7.02
C ASN A 361 -42.31 47.33 -7.17
N ASP A 362 -42.07 48.06 -8.25
CA ASP A 362 -41.21 49.23 -8.51
C ASP A 362 -39.77 49.34 -7.96
N ALA A 363 -38.85 49.24 -8.94
CA ALA A 363 -37.82 50.20 -9.34
C ALA A 363 -36.77 50.69 -8.32
N ASP A 364 -35.54 50.16 -8.47
CA ASP A 364 -34.32 50.99 -8.48
C ASP A 364 -33.19 50.32 -9.30
N ASP A 365 -32.34 51.17 -9.86
CA ASP A 365 -31.29 50.99 -10.85
C ASP A 365 -30.08 50.15 -10.38
N GLY A 366 -29.47 49.34 -11.26
CA GLY A 366 -28.24 48.61 -10.94
C GLY A 366 -27.98 47.33 -11.72
N SER A 367 -27.32 47.49 -12.88
CA SER A 367 -26.76 46.43 -13.72
C SER A 367 -26.00 45.34 -12.94
N SER A 368 -26.39 44.07 -13.09
CA SER A 368 -25.58 42.91 -12.71
C SER A 368 -25.83 41.76 -13.68
N ALA A 369 -24.97 41.68 -14.71
CA ALA A 369 -24.78 40.47 -15.49
C ALA A 369 -24.20 39.41 -14.56
N SER A 370 -24.95 38.34 -14.34
CA SER A 370 -24.55 37.15 -13.59
C SER A 370 -23.28 36.56 -14.19
N ALA A 371 -22.16 36.79 -13.49
CA ALA A 371 -20.85 36.28 -13.81
C ALA A 371 -20.84 34.75 -13.68
N ARG A 372 -20.66 34.06 -14.81
CA ARG A 372 -20.28 32.66 -14.82
C ARG A 372 -18.90 32.52 -14.14
N PRO A 373 -18.69 31.52 -13.28
CA PRO A 373 -17.42 31.34 -12.60
C PRO A 373 -16.29 30.98 -13.58
N ARG A 374 -15.14 31.64 -13.45
CA ARG A 374 -14.01 31.64 -14.40
C ARG A 374 -13.46 30.26 -14.75
N TRP A 375 -13.61 29.26 -13.89
CA TRP A 375 -13.12 27.90 -14.15
C TRP A 375 -13.88 27.21 -15.31
N GLN A 376 -15.11 27.62 -15.60
CA GLN A 376 -15.92 27.07 -16.69
C GLN A 376 -15.51 27.57 -18.09
N GLN A 377 -14.53 28.47 -18.18
CA GLN A 377 -14.03 29.01 -19.46
C GLN A 377 -12.77 28.29 -19.98
N PHE A 378 -12.18 27.38 -19.20
CA PHE A 378 -10.88 26.77 -19.53
C PHE A 378 -10.92 25.34 -20.08
N ASN A 379 -12.11 24.73 -20.23
CA ASN A 379 -12.26 23.40 -20.88
C ASN A 379 -12.19 23.43 -22.42
N GLY A 380 -11.76 24.54 -23.03
CA GLY A 380 -11.76 24.69 -24.48
C GLY A 380 -10.59 25.52 -24.97
N SER A 381 -9.35 25.10 -24.74
CA SER A 381 -8.17 25.62 -25.47
C SER A 381 -7.02 24.61 -25.37
N ARG A 382 -6.86 23.80 -26.43
CA ARG A 382 -5.69 22.96 -26.71
C ARG A 382 -4.73 23.79 -27.56
N PRO A 383 -3.47 24.01 -27.14
CA PRO A 383 -2.45 24.50 -28.06
C PRO A 383 -1.77 23.32 -28.76
N GLU A 384 -1.73 23.43 -30.08
CA GLU A 384 -1.00 22.58 -31.01
C GLU A 384 0.53 22.73 -30.89
N GLU A 385 1.19 21.72 -31.44
CA GLU A 385 2.62 21.49 -31.61
C GLU A 385 3.39 22.68 -32.22
N ARG A 386 4.66 22.81 -31.81
CA ARG A 386 5.73 23.19 -32.73
C ARG A 386 7.07 22.58 -32.32
N ALA A 387 7.62 21.80 -33.25
CA ALA A 387 8.96 21.27 -33.27
C ALA A 387 9.96 22.31 -33.82
N ASP A 388 11.24 22.13 -33.44
CA ASP A 388 12.51 22.55 -34.05
C ASP A 388 13.51 22.91 -32.92
N ALA A 389 14.82 22.69 -32.94
CA ALA A 389 15.77 21.86 -33.66
C ALA A 389 17.13 22.08 -32.95
N SER A 390 17.96 21.04 -32.87
CA SER A 390 19.44 20.97 -32.80
C SER A 390 20.28 22.12 -32.20
N SER A 391 21.24 21.77 -31.31
CA SER A 391 22.70 21.77 -31.62
C SER A 391 23.60 21.52 -30.39
N GLU A 392 24.41 20.47 -30.47
CA GLU A 392 25.75 20.31 -29.86
C GLU A 392 26.72 21.43 -30.33
N PRO A 393 27.78 21.81 -29.59
CA PRO A 393 29.02 21.01 -29.59
C PRO A 393 29.93 21.07 -28.34
N ALA A 394 30.78 20.06 -28.19
CA ALA A 394 32.12 20.09 -27.58
C ALA A 394 33.16 19.90 -28.74
N PRO A 395 34.51 19.90 -28.55
CA PRO A 395 35.33 19.92 -27.32
C PRO A 395 36.59 20.83 -27.39
N SER A 396 37.38 20.91 -26.31
CA SER A 396 38.84 20.65 -26.28
C SER A 396 39.52 21.15 -24.99
N GLU A 397 40.35 20.27 -24.41
CA GLU A 397 41.36 20.50 -23.38
C GLU A 397 42.57 21.32 -23.92
N PRO A 398 43.53 21.75 -23.07
CA PRO A 398 44.67 20.87 -22.76
C PRO A 398 45.24 20.93 -21.32
N ALA A 399 45.59 19.74 -20.82
CA ALA A 399 46.81 19.30 -20.13
C ALA A 399 47.68 20.25 -19.23
N SER A 400 47.70 19.88 -17.94
CA SER A 400 48.84 19.36 -17.15
C SER A 400 49.87 20.25 -16.41
N SER A 401 50.15 19.76 -15.18
CA SER A 401 51.31 19.94 -14.26
C SER A 401 51.24 21.10 -13.26
N GLU A 402 51.53 20.98 -11.95
CA GLU A 402 52.12 19.94 -11.09
C GLU A 402 51.90 20.28 -9.59
N ARG A 403 51.73 19.23 -8.76
CA ARG A 403 52.00 19.06 -7.31
C ARG A 403 52.09 20.28 -6.36
N ALA A 404 51.25 20.27 -5.31
CA ALA A 404 51.69 20.26 -3.92
C ALA A 404 50.56 19.75 -3.00
N THR A 405 50.96 19.08 -1.93
CA THR A 405 50.19 18.42 -0.87
C THR A 405 49.32 19.38 -0.05
N ASP A 406 48.04 19.06 0.14
CA ASP A 406 47.38 19.11 1.45
C ASP A 406 46.06 18.33 1.45
N ASP A 407 45.74 17.83 2.62
CA ASP A 407 44.73 16.83 3.00
C ASP A 407 43.32 17.46 3.03
N GLU A 408 42.50 17.23 1.99
CA GLU A 408 41.05 17.52 2.02
C GLU A 408 40.30 16.59 1.05
N PRO A 409 39.38 15.71 1.51
CA PRO A 409 38.62 14.84 0.62
C PRO A 409 37.50 15.62 -0.10
N PRO A 410 37.36 15.48 -1.43
CA PRO A 410 36.36 16.20 -2.22
C PRO A 410 35.08 15.37 -2.38
N ASP A 411 33.99 15.78 -1.75
CA ASP A 411 32.62 15.48 -2.23
C ASP A 411 31.59 16.41 -1.57
N ALA A 412 31.68 17.71 -1.89
CA ALA A 412 30.67 18.68 -1.49
C ALA A 412 29.74 18.94 -2.68
N ALA A 413 28.65 18.18 -2.77
CA ALA A 413 27.41 18.69 -3.34
C ALA A 413 27.16 20.11 -2.78
N PRO A 414 26.63 21.06 -3.57
CA PRO A 414 26.37 22.41 -3.08
C PRO A 414 25.58 22.33 -1.76
N PRO A 415 25.88 23.18 -0.76
CA PRO A 415 25.14 23.15 0.49
C PRO A 415 23.66 23.34 0.14
N LEU A 416 22.78 22.42 0.55
CA LEU A 416 21.34 22.52 0.29
C LEU A 416 20.67 23.66 1.06
N ARG A 417 21.36 24.17 2.09
CA ARG A 417 20.93 25.24 2.99
C ARG A 417 20.43 26.51 2.28
N PRO A 418 21.15 27.10 1.31
CA PRO A 418 20.69 28.29 0.58
C PRO A 418 19.44 28.01 -0.26
N LEU A 419 19.32 26.82 -0.85
CA LEU A 419 18.13 26.42 -1.63
C LEU A 419 16.91 26.20 -0.70
N GLU A 420 17.14 25.58 0.45
CA GLU A 420 16.12 25.36 1.48
C GLU A 420 15.61 26.70 2.04
N GLU A 421 16.51 27.63 2.34
CA GLU A 421 16.16 28.98 2.83
C GLU A 421 15.42 29.80 1.77
N GLU A 422 15.77 29.67 0.49
CA GLU A 422 15.11 30.38 -0.60
C GLU A 422 13.67 29.87 -0.89
N VAL A 423 13.42 28.58 -0.71
CA VAL A 423 12.13 27.95 -1.03
C VAL A 423 11.22 27.84 0.19
N LEU A 424 11.77 27.55 1.38
CA LEU A 424 11.02 27.24 2.60
C LEU A 424 11.20 28.28 3.71
N GLY A 425 12.15 29.22 3.56
CA GLY A 425 12.45 30.23 4.58
C GLY A 425 12.83 29.58 5.92
N HIS A 426 12.18 30.01 7.00
CA HIS A 426 12.42 29.54 8.37
C HIS A 426 12.07 28.06 8.58
N ALA A 427 11.27 27.47 7.69
CA ALA A 427 10.95 26.04 7.76
C ALA A 427 12.12 25.16 7.29
N ALA A 428 13.21 25.74 6.75
CA ALA A 428 14.43 25.01 6.38
C ALA A 428 15.03 24.19 7.53
N ASP A 429 14.86 24.63 8.79
CA ASP A 429 15.34 23.90 9.97
C ASP A 429 14.60 22.57 10.20
N ASN A 430 13.42 22.37 9.60
CA ASN A 430 12.63 21.14 9.68
C ASN A 430 13.00 20.10 8.60
N ARG A 431 14.13 20.27 7.92
CA ARG A 431 14.60 19.38 6.85
C ARG A 431 14.48 17.89 7.18
N SER A 432 15.00 17.46 8.34
CA SER A 432 14.99 16.04 8.73
C SER A 432 13.57 15.48 8.84
N LEU A 433 12.62 16.31 9.28
CA LEU A 433 11.21 15.95 9.36
C LEU A 433 10.59 15.84 7.96
N PHE A 434 10.87 16.78 7.05
CA PHE A 434 10.37 16.71 5.68
C PHE A 434 10.93 15.52 4.90
N VAL A 435 12.24 15.30 4.95
CA VAL A 435 12.88 14.20 4.23
C VAL A 435 12.32 12.85 4.68
N ARG A 436 12.13 12.68 5.99
CA ARG A 436 11.59 11.44 6.56
C ARG A 436 10.10 11.25 6.28
N GLU A 437 9.28 12.28 6.46
CA GLU A 437 7.81 12.12 6.46
C GLU A 437 7.15 12.40 5.11
N LEU A 438 7.81 13.17 4.23
CA LEU A 438 7.27 13.55 2.92
C LEU A 438 7.99 12.87 1.75
N PHE A 439 9.24 12.44 1.95
CA PHE A 439 10.10 11.92 0.88
C PHE A 439 10.68 10.52 1.16
N ASP A 440 10.14 9.80 2.16
CA ASP A 440 10.57 8.44 2.54
C ASP A 440 12.09 8.31 2.75
N ASP A 441 12.69 9.27 3.48
CA ASP A 441 14.13 9.42 3.73
C ASP A 441 14.99 9.69 2.47
N SER A 442 14.38 9.98 1.32
CA SER A 442 15.09 10.28 0.07
C SER A 442 15.52 11.75 0.00
N ARG A 443 16.78 12.01 0.37
CA ARG A 443 17.41 13.33 0.26
C ARG A 443 17.44 13.85 -1.19
N ASP A 444 17.69 12.98 -2.16
CA ASP A 444 17.77 13.37 -3.57
C ASP A 444 16.39 13.74 -4.14
N ALA A 445 15.32 13.07 -3.69
CA ALA A 445 13.96 13.42 -4.09
C ALA A 445 13.55 14.80 -3.53
N TYR A 446 13.90 15.05 -2.27
CA TYR A 446 13.72 16.35 -1.62
C TYR A 446 14.45 17.48 -2.36
N GLU A 447 15.73 17.28 -2.70
CA GLU A 447 16.53 18.25 -3.45
C GLU A 447 15.95 18.55 -4.84
N ARG A 448 15.56 17.50 -5.59
CA ARG A 448 14.93 17.69 -6.91
C ARG A 448 13.63 18.49 -6.84
N VAL A 449 12.81 18.25 -5.82
CA VAL A 449 11.57 19.00 -5.63
C VAL A 449 11.85 20.44 -5.25
N LEU A 450 12.83 20.71 -4.39
CA LEU A 450 13.22 22.09 -4.06
C LEU A 450 13.72 22.87 -5.29
N HIS A 451 14.52 22.26 -6.16
CA HIS A 451 14.94 22.90 -7.41
C HIS A 451 13.74 23.26 -8.29
N ARG A 452 12.77 22.36 -8.43
CA ARG A 452 11.58 22.61 -9.26
C ARG A 452 10.63 23.63 -8.63
N LEU A 453 10.54 23.66 -7.30
CA LEU A 453 9.77 24.68 -6.58
C LEU A 453 10.41 26.06 -6.66
N ARG A 454 11.75 26.13 -6.67
CA ARG A 454 12.48 27.38 -6.91
C ARG A 454 12.16 27.97 -8.29
N ASP A 455 12.10 27.11 -9.30
CA ASP A 455 11.87 27.54 -10.69
C ASP A 455 10.37 27.75 -11.00
N ALA A 456 9.48 27.56 -10.02
CA ALA A 456 8.04 27.79 -10.21
C ALA A 456 7.70 29.29 -10.17
N GLU A 457 7.04 29.78 -11.22
CA GLU A 457 6.72 31.21 -11.37
C GLU A 457 5.55 31.70 -10.49
N ASN A 458 4.69 30.79 -10.02
CA ASN A 458 3.51 31.13 -9.24
C ASN A 458 3.03 29.98 -8.34
N TRP A 459 2.17 30.31 -7.38
CA TRP A 459 1.59 29.36 -6.44
C TRP A 459 0.86 28.19 -7.12
N SER A 460 0.21 28.41 -8.26
CA SER A 460 -0.50 27.36 -8.98
C SER A 460 0.47 26.31 -9.53
N ALA A 461 1.59 26.75 -10.11
CA ALA A 461 2.66 25.85 -10.59
C ALA A 461 3.30 25.09 -9.41
N ALA A 462 3.59 25.78 -8.30
CA ALA A 462 4.14 25.16 -7.10
C ALA A 462 3.20 24.10 -6.49
N THR A 463 1.89 24.38 -6.44
CA THR A 463 0.88 23.43 -5.95
C THR A 463 0.81 22.17 -6.80
N GLN A 464 0.92 22.29 -8.12
CA GLN A 464 0.95 21.12 -9.02
C GLN A 464 2.20 20.26 -8.79
N ILE A 465 3.36 20.89 -8.56
CA ILE A 465 4.60 20.21 -8.21
C ILE A 465 4.43 19.47 -6.87
N ILE A 466 3.90 20.12 -5.83
CA ILE A 466 3.66 19.49 -4.52
C ILE A 466 2.70 18.30 -4.65
N ALA A 467 1.55 18.49 -5.33
CA ALA A 467 0.55 17.45 -5.46
C ALA A 467 1.08 16.22 -6.23
N ARG A 468 1.85 16.44 -7.30
CA ARG A 468 2.37 15.34 -8.13
C ARG A 468 3.61 14.68 -7.51
N ASP A 469 4.59 15.49 -7.13
CA ASP A 469 5.94 15.03 -6.82
C ASP A 469 6.18 14.83 -5.31
N VAL A 470 5.27 15.30 -4.45
CA VAL A 470 5.30 15.03 -3.00
C VAL A 470 4.14 14.12 -2.63
N PHE A 471 2.89 14.56 -2.82
CA PHE A 471 1.74 13.84 -2.28
C PHE A 471 1.40 12.55 -3.03
N ARG A 472 1.33 12.58 -4.37
CA ARG A 472 1.07 11.37 -5.17
C ARG A 472 2.30 10.46 -5.24
N ALA A 473 3.48 11.02 -5.47
CA ALA A 473 4.71 10.24 -5.62
C ALA A 473 5.07 9.44 -4.35
N HIS A 474 4.88 10.03 -3.17
CA HIS A 474 5.23 9.40 -1.89
C HIS A 474 4.02 8.94 -1.07
N GLY A 475 2.79 9.10 -1.59
CA GLY A 475 1.56 8.68 -0.91
C GLY A 475 1.41 9.31 0.47
N VAL A 476 1.71 10.61 0.56
CA VAL A 476 1.71 11.42 1.79
C VAL A 476 0.29 11.85 2.11
N ASN A 477 -0.10 11.77 3.40
CA ASN A 477 -1.35 12.33 3.87
C ASN A 477 -1.28 13.87 3.83
N ILE A 478 -2.12 14.50 3.00
CA ILE A 478 -2.20 15.96 2.83
C ILE A 478 -2.55 16.71 4.12
N TYR A 479 -3.11 16.00 5.11
CA TYR A 479 -3.48 16.57 6.41
C TYR A 479 -2.39 16.42 7.47
N SER A 480 -1.26 15.78 7.17
CA SER A 480 -0.18 15.63 8.15
C SER A 480 0.43 16.98 8.52
N ASP A 481 0.94 17.10 9.75
CA ASP A 481 1.59 18.33 10.21
C ASP A 481 2.81 18.68 9.35
N ALA A 482 3.56 17.68 8.91
CA ALA A 482 4.66 17.85 7.95
C ALA A 482 4.15 18.40 6.61
N ALA A 483 3.07 17.86 6.05
CA ALA A 483 2.52 18.30 4.76
C ALA A 483 1.97 19.73 4.84
N ARG A 484 1.27 20.07 5.93
CA ARG A 484 0.79 21.43 6.19
C ARG A 484 1.93 22.42 6.37
N SER A 485 2.92 22.08 7.19
CA SER A 485 4.10 22.91 7.44
C SER A 485 4.88 23.18 6.16
N PHE A 486 5.13 22.13 5.35
CA PHE A 486 5.81 22.25 4.07
C PHE A 486 5.02 23.11 3.05
N THR A 487 3.72 22.86 2.92
CA THR A 487 2.86 23.61 1.98
C THR A 487 2.76 25.08 2.36
N ASN A 488 2.59 25.39 3.65
CA ASN A 488 2.56 26.76 4.16
C ASN A 488 3.90 27.48 3.94
N ALA A 489 5.02 26.77 4.12
CA ALA A 489 6.36 27.33 3.89
C ALA A 489 6.57 27.71 2.42
N VAL A 490 6.15 26.85 1.49
CA VAL A 490 6.21 27.15 0.06
C VAL A 490 5.23 28.26 -0.32
N GLU A 491 4.02 28.27 0.24
CA GLU A 491 3.03 29.32 -0.02
C GLU A 491 3.53 30.70 0.39
N ALA A 492 4.24 30.79 1.53
CA ALA A 492 4.79 32.03 2.05
C ALA A 492 5.79 32.72 1.09
N ARG A 493 6.40 31.98 0.16
CA ARG A 493 7.27 32.53 -0.90
C ARG A 493 6.49 33.29 -1.98
N PHE A 494 5.22 32.93 -2.21
CA PHE A 494 4.38 33.48 -3.27
C PHE A 494 3.37 34.53 -2.80
N ARG A 495 3.39 34.85 -1.50
CA ARG A 495 2.65 35.98 -0.91
C ARG A 495 3.56 37.20 -0.85
#